data_AF-A0A286U4B6-F1
#
_entry.id   AF-A0A286U4B6-F1
#
_cell.length_a   1.000
_cell.length_b   1.000
_cell.length_c   1.000
_cell.angle_alpha   90.00
_cell.angle_beta   90.00
_cell.angle_gamma   90.00
#
_symmetry.space_group_name_H-M   'P 1'
#
loop_
_entity.id
_entity.type
_entity.pdbx_description
1 polymer ?
#
loop_
_entity_poly.entity_id
_entity_poly.type
_entity_poly.pdbx_seq_one_letter_code
_entity_poly.pdbx_strand_id
1 'polypeptide(L)'
;MNIMEKKNTDLIKEFNRYMREHPDIAESIPNNAVIIMQLEGDEGFNKWSNKMAREHMEKDQSVVYIRIKKIKPLISRIEELEIEPHAVY
;
A
#
# COMPACT_ATOMS: atom_id res chain seq x y z
N MET A 1 5.20 -9.18 -12.92
CA MET A 1 4.35 -8.80 -11.78
C MET A 1 2.89 -9.03 -12.16
N ASN A 2 2.16 -9.86 -11.42
CA ASN A 2 0.74 -10.09 -11.64
C ASN A 2 -0.12 -8.93 -11.09
N ILE A 3 -1.43 -8.93 -11.41
CA ILE A 3 -2.34 -7.85 -11.01
C ILE A 3 -2.41 -7.69 -9.47
N MET A 4 -2.38 -8.80 -8.73
CA MET A 4 -2.43 -8.78 -7.27
C MET A 4 -1.13 -8.25 -6.64
N GLU A 5 0.03 -8.63 -7.19
CA GLU A 5 1.33 -8.12 -6.76
C GLU A 5 1.45 -6.61 -7.03
N LYS A 6 0.99 -6.16 -8.19
CA LYS A 6 0.94 -4.73 -8.53
C LYS A 6 0.07 -3.98 -7.52
N LYS A 7 -1.14 -4.48 -7.28
CA LYS A 7 -2.08 -3.91 -6.31
C LYS A 7 -1.48 -3.86 -4.91
N ASN A 8 -0.82 -4.92 -4.46
CA ASN A 8 -0.18 -4.96 -3.14
C ASN A 8 0.95 -3.92 -3.04
N THR A 9 1.79 -3.83 -4.07
CA THR A 9 2.88 -2.85 -4.14
C THR A 9 2.35 -1.41 -4.07
N ASP A 10 1.27 -1.12 -4.79
CA ASP A 10 0.65 0.21 -4.78
C ASP A 10 0.03 0.53 -3.40
N LEU A 11 -0.63 -0.45 -2.76
CA LEU A 11 -1.17 -0.28 -1.41
C LEU A 11 -0.07 -0.08 -0.36
N ILE A 12 1.06 -0.79 -0.45
CA ILE A 12 2.20 -0.61 0.44
C ILE A 12 2.79 0.79 0.30
N LYS A 13 2.93 1.29 -0.94
CA LYS A 13 3.42 2.65 -1.18
C LYS A 13 2.52 3.69 -0.52
N GLU A 14 1.20 3.55 -0.67
CA GLU A 14 0.29 4.50 -0.03
C GLU A 14 0.18 4.34 1.48
N PHE A 15 0.28 3.12 1.99
CA PHE A 15 0.38 2.88 3.43
C PHE A 15 1.64 3.56 4.02
N ASN A 16 2.79 3.44 3.36
CA ASN A 16 4.02 4.12 3.78
C ASN A 16 3.89 5.66 3.74
N ARG A 17 3.13 6.21 2.77
CA ARG A 17 2.81 7.64 2.75
C ARG A 17 1.94 8.01 3.96
N TYR A 18 0.89 7.24 4.20
CA TYR A 18 -0.04 7.44 5.31
C TYR A 18 0.68 7.40 6.67
N MET A 19 1.55 6.42 6.91
CA MET A 19 2.32 6.35 8.15
C MET A 19 3.23 7.56 8.40
N ARG A 20 3.80 8.17 7.34
CA ARG A 20 4.60 9.39 7.51
C ARG A 20 3.77 10.60 7.93
N GLU A 21 2.51 10.63 7.51
CA GLU A 21 1.55 11.67 7.90
C GLU A 21 0.91 11.37 9.27
N HIS A 22 1.00 10.13 9.76
CA HIS A 22 0.40 9.61 10.98
C HIS A 22 1.40 8.75 11.80
N PRO A 23 2.42 9.38 12.42
CA PRO A 23 3.51 8.64 13.08
C PRO A 23 3.05 7.82 14.30
N ASP A 24 1.99 8.24 14.98
CA ASP A 24 1.35 7.54 16.10
C ASP A 24 0.89 6.11 15.75
N ILE A 25 0.47 5.91 14.50
CA ILE A 25 0.03 4.61 14.00
C ILE A 25 1.23 3.69 13.77
N ALA A 26 2.36 4.24 13.31
CA ALA A 26 3.57 3.46 13.04
C ALA A 26 4.18 2.89 14.35
N GLU A 27 4.08 3.63 15.46
CA GLU A 27 4.55 3.19 16.78
C GLU A 27 3.78 1.97 17.31
N SER A 28 2.57 1.72 16.81
CA SER A 28 1.73 0.58 17.21
C SER A 28 2.10 -0.73 16.49
N ILE A 29 3.02 -0.70 15.51
CA ILE A 29 3.41 -1.88 14.73
C ILE A 29 4.64 -2.53 15.37
N PRO A 30 4.59 -3.81 15.76
CA PRO A 30 5.75 -4.50 16.32
C PRO A 30 6.92 -4.53 15.34
N ASN A 31 8.13 -4.40 15.88
CA ASN A 31 9.35 -4.58 15.11
C ASN A 31 9.37 -5.97 14.46
N ASN A 32 9.84 -6.03 13.21
CA ASN A 32 9.93 -7.25 12.41
C ASN A 32 8.56 -7.94 12.15
N ALA A 33 7.43 -7.24 12.25
CA ALA A 33 6.14 -7.82 11.91
C ALA A 33 5.94 -8.02 10.40
N VAL A 34 5.29 -9.11 10.02
CA VAL A 34 4.73 -9.29 8.67
C VAL A 34 3.45 -8.47 8.56
N ILE A 35 3.45 -7.51 7.64
CA ILE A 35 2.26 -6.72 7.32
C ILE A 35 1.47 -7.42 6.21
N ILE A 36 0.19 -7.71 6.48
CA ILE A 36 -0.74 -8.26 5.50
C ILE A 36 -1.75 -7.18 5.13
N MET A 37 -1.65 -6.70 3.89
CA MET A 37 -2.58 -5.70 3.36
C MET A 37 -3.94 -6.34 3.09
N GLN A 38 -4.99 -5.66 3.54
CA GLN A 38 -6.37 -5.99 3.23
C GLN A 38 -7.13 -4.77 2.72
N LEU A 39 -8.07 -5.00 1.81
CA LEU A 39 -8.98 -3.98 1.29
C LEU A 39 -10.42 -4.38 1.61
N GLU A 40 -11.18 -3.44 2.16
CA GLU A 40 -12.60 -3.61 2.38
C GLU A 40 -13.34 -3.85 1.05
N GLY A 41 -14.14 -4.91 1.01
CA GLY A 41 -14.89 -5.31 -0.19
C GLY A 41 -14.12 -6.14 -1.22
N ASP A 42 -12.83 -6.42 -1.03
CA ASP A 42 -12.04 -7.24 -1.97
C ASP A 42 -11.54 -8.54 -1.33
N GLU A 43 -12.44 -9.53 -1.23
CA GLU A 43 -12.10 -10.84 -0.66
C GLU A 43 -11.05 -11.60 -1.48
N GLY A 44 -11.03 -11.42 -2.81
CA GLY A 44 -10.10 -12.11 -3.70
C GLY A 44 -8.66 -11.69 -3.41
N PHE A 45 -8.44 -10.37 -3.36
CA PHE A 45 -7.15 -9.81 -2.95
C PHE A 45 -6.79 -10.21 -1.51
N ASN A 46 -7.74 -10.15 -0.57
CA ASN A 46 -7.47 -10.46 0.84
C ASN A 46 -7.05 -11.92 1.04
N LYS A 47 -7.65 -12.87 0.33
CA LYS A 47 -7.25 -14.29 0.35
C LYS A 47 -5.87 -14.48 -0.26
N TRP A 48 -5.60 -13.85 -1.41
CA TRP A 48 -4.29 -13.90 -2.06
C TRP A 48 -3.18 -13.32 -1.17
N SER A 49 -3.39 -12.12 -0.59
CA SER A 49 -2.44 -11.41 0.27
C SER A 49 -2.07 -12.25 1.51
N ASN A 50 -3.07 -12.86 2.14
CA ASN A 50 -2.86 -13.79 3.25
C ASN A 50 -2.01 -15.00 2.84
N LYS A 51 -2.29 -15.62 1.69
CA LYS A 51 -1.55 -16.78 1.21
C LYS A 51 -0.09 -16.41 0.96
N MET A 52 0.15 -15.32 0.25
CA MET A 52 1.50 -14.83 -0.05
C MET A 52 2.30 -14.56 1.23
N ALA A 53 1.69 -13.89 2.21
CA ALA A 53 2.35 -13.60 3.47
C ALA A 53 2.73 -14.86 4.25
N ARG A 54 1.85 -15.88 4.28
CA ARG A 54 2.13 -17.16 4.95
C ARG A 54 3.26 -17.94 4.30
N GLU A 55 3.42 -17.85 2.97
CA GLU A 55 4.51 -18.51 2.26
C GLU A 55 5.89 -17.91 2.58
N HIS A 56 5.94 -16.64 3.02
CA HIS A 56 7.18 -15.89 3.27
C HIS A 56 7.43 -15.60 4.75
N MET A 57 6.55 -16.08 5.64
CA MET A 57 6.63 -15.83 7.07
C MET A 57 7.60 -16.79 7.74
N GLU A 58 8.47 -16.26 8.61
CA GLU A 58 9.33 -17.08 9.47
C GLU A 58 8.56 -17.61 10.69
N LYS A 59 9.08 -18.66 11.34
CA LYS A 59 8.52 -19.11 12.63
C LYS A 59 8.59 -17.95 13.64
N ASP A 60 7.50 -17.76 14.38
CA ASP A 60 7.35 -16.78 15.47
C ASP A 60 7.34 -15.30 15.05
N GLN A 61 7.27 -15.01 13.75
CA GLN A 61 7.12 -13.63 13.27
C GLN A 61 5.71 -13.10 13.57
N SER A 62 5.62 -11.93 14.22
CA SER A 62 4.34 -11.29 14.50
C SER A 62 3.63 -10.89 13.21
N VAL A 63 2.30 -11.06 13.16
CA VAL A 63 1.49 -10.76 11.97
C VAL A 63 0.55 -9.61 12.28
N VAL A 64 0.58 -8.58 11.44
CA VAL A 64 -0.30 -7.42 11.55
C VAL A 64 -1.16 -7.29 10.30
N TYR A 65 -2.47 -7.27 10.52
CA TYR A 65 -3.43 -7.00 9.45
C TYR A 65 -3.71 -5.51 9.33
N ILE A 66 -3.41 -4.95 8.17
CA ILE A 66 -3.74 -3.56 7.85
C ILE A 66 -4.94 -3.57 6.91
N ARG A 67 -6.12 -3.28 7.46
CA ARG A 67 -7.36 -3.19 6.68
C ARG A 67 -7.64 -1.76 6.24
N ILE A 68 -7.45 -1.50 4.96
CA ILE A 68 -7.82 -0.24 4.33
C ILE A 68 -9.32 -0.27 4.05
N LYS A 69 -10.06 0.58 4.77
CA LYS A 69 -11.52 0.71 4.63
C LYS A 69 -11.92 1.57 3.44
N LYS A 70 -11.17 2.63 3.18
CA LYS A 70 -11.43 3.60 2.10
C LYS A 70 -10.11 4.15 1.55
N ILE A 71 -10.07 4.41 0.24
CA ILE A 71 -8.95 5.05 -0.44
C ILE A 71 -9.48 6.32 -1.11
N LYS A 72 -8.79 7.44 -0.91
CA LYS A 72 -9.12 8.69 -1.62
C LYS A 72 -8.83 8.51 -3.12
N PRO A 73 -9.64 9.08 -4.03
CA PRO A 73 -9.36 9.02 -5.45
C PRO A 73 -7.99 9.66 -5.77
N LEU A 74 -7.26 9.06 -6.70
CA LEU A 74 -5.98 9.57 -7.16
C LEU A 74 -6.21 10.72 -8.15
N ILE A 75 -6.48 11.90 -7.62
CA ILE A 75 -6.63 13.14 -8.39
C ILE A 75 -5.28 13.86 -8.50
N SER A 76 -5.12 14.66 -9.56
CA SER A 76 -3.93 15.50 -9.74
C SER A 76 -3.74 16.43 -8.55
N ARG A 77 -2.49 16.63 -8.14
CA ARG A 77 -2.10 17.64 -7.15
C ARG A 77 -1.56 18.92 -7.79
N ILE A 78 -1.58 19.01 -9.11
CA ILE A 78 -1.12 20.20 -9.85
C ILE A 78 -2.13 21.32 -9.62
N GLU A 79 -1.67 22.43 -9.05
CA GLU A 79 -2.49 23.63 -8.83
C GLU A 79 -2.43 24.58 -10.02
N GLU A 80 -1.27 24.67 -10.68
CA GLU A 80 -1.04 25.49 -11.87
C GLU A 80 -0.02 24.80 -12.79
N LEU A 81 -0.21 24.90 -14.10
CA LEU A 81 0.74 24.39 -15.09
C LEU A 81 0.83 25.33 -16.29
N GLU A 82 2.01 25.41 -16.87
CA GLU A 82 2.30 26.11 -18.12
C GLU A 82 2.75 25.10 -19.18
N ILE A 83 2.37 25.33 -20.44
CA ILE A 83 2.76 24.49 -21.58
C ILE A 83 3.48 25.37 -22.59
N GLU A 84 4.76 25.10 -22.83
CA GLU A 84 5.55 25.77 -23.88
C GLU A 84 5.94 24.78 -24.99
N PRO A 85 5.57 25.04 -26.26
CA PRO A 85 6.03 24.23 -27.38
C PRO A 85 7.51 24.51 -27.68
N HIS A 86 8.37 23.50 -27.57
CA HIS A 86 9.77 23.59 -27.98
C HIS A 86 9.93 23.09 -29.42
N ALA A 87 10.20 24.00 -30.35
CA ALA A 87 10.56 23.64 -31.72
C ALA A 87 11.96 23.01 -31.73
N VAL A 88 12.05 21.72 -32.05
CA VAL A 88 13.33 21.06 -32.35
C VAL A 88 13.65 21.39 -33.81
N TYR A 89 14.76 22.11 -34.04
CA TYR A 89 15.29 22.42 -35.37
C TYR A 89 16.11 21.25 -35.92
#